data_AF-A0AAD4KY41-F1
#
_entry.id   AF-A0AAD4KY41-F1
#
_cell.length_a   1.000
_cell.length_b   1.000
_cell.length_c   1.000
_cell.angle_alpha   90.00
_cell.angle_beta   90.00
_cell.angle_gamma   90.00
#
_symmetry.space_group_name_H-M   'P 1'
#
loop_
_entity.id
_entity.type
_entity.pdbx_description
1 polymer ?
#
loop_
_entity_poly.entity_id
_entity_poly.type
_entity_poly.pdbx_seq_one_letter_code
_entity_poly.pdbx_strand_id
1 'polypeptide(L)'
;MAEKGQERQPKSLCIILWEYVCGKQTEPTIFKLPECLIYEIFKLLSPVDKVCFTLSCKLFLNILSPTSHQFKFTGPFKAETHSLYLNWPAAARNKLLVRLENARWACCCACLKLHPREEFSCKSLQSPPLERRCMYNAGIVDLCPCLSFTFRDRSRLVKLLKDAAKGAASKSITDRWRKFHVTLTDDGEGLVHECSITRDDYVWTHVEIKLYLSTYEHLRTDTRYTIHMNPGPNRVVSNNPKQLRPNTNIFACPHIELFGHITKIQSWNTEYDYCVRCRTQLDLLPESCQNMISVLVSRALGTSSWPADIEWNNQCREVEY
;
A
#
# COMPACT_ATOMS: atom_id res chain seq x y z
N MET A 1 47.55 52.21 -27.62
CA MET A 1 46.15 52.32 -28.06
C MET A 1 45.42 51.03 -27.70
N ALA A 2 44.19 51.17 -27.18
CA ALA A 2 43.22 50.14 -26.82
C ALA A 2 43.37 49.45 -25.45
N GLU A 3 42.97 50.17 -24.39
CA GLU A 3 42.30 49.54 -23.24
C GLU A 3 40.87 49.18 -23.67
N LYS A 4 40.54 47.89 -23.72
CA LYS A 4 39.17 47.42 -23.92
C LYS A 4 38.52 47.29 -22.54
N GLY A 5 37.62 48.23 -22.24
CA GLY A 5 36.65 48.10 -21.16
C GLY A 5 35.71 46.94 -21.43
N GLN A 6 35.61 46.02 -20.47
CA GLN A 6 34.66 44.92 -20.51
C GLN A 6 33.47 45.24 -19.62
N GLU A 7 32.39 45.62 -20.29
CA GLU A 7 31.09 45.98 -19.76
C GLU A 7 30.49 44.79 -18.99
N ARG A 8 30.34 44.91 -17.67
CA ARG A 8 29.64 43.90 -16.86
C ARG A 8 28.14 44.03 -17.10
N GLN A 9 27.54 43.01 -17.71
CA GLN A 9 26.08 42.92 -17.80
C GLN A 9 25.44 42.93 -16.40
N PRO A 10 24.31 43.63 -16.20
CA PRO A 10 23.60 43.62 -14.93
C PRO A 10 23.00 42.23 -14.68
N LYS A 11 23.33 41.64 -13.53
CA LYS A 11 22.70 40.41 -13.06
C LYS A 11 21.18 40.64 -12.96
N SER A 12 20.40 39.66 -13.44
CA SER A 12 18.94 39.65 -13.30
C SER A 12 18.53 39.88 -11.84
N LEU A 13 17.54 40.76 -11.63
CA LEU A 13 16.91 41.04 -10.33
C LEU A 13 16.45 39.78 -9.59
N CYS A 14 16.15 38.68 -10.32
CA CYS A 14 15.78 37.40 -9.72
C CYS A 14 16.96 36.70 -9.01
N ILE A 15 18.20 36.90 -9.47
CA ILE A 15 19.40 36.33 -8.84
C ILE A 15 19.75 37.15 -7.59
N ILE A 16 19.59 38.48 -7.66
CA ILE A 16 19.83 39.39 -6.53
C ILE A 16 18.81 39.12 -5.42
N LEU A 17 17.53 38.88 -5.74
CA LEU A 17 16.50 38.52 -4.76
C LEU A 17 16.71 37.12 -4.16
N TRP A 18 17.22 36.15 -4.94
CA TRP A 18 17.56 34.82 -4.41
C TRP A 18 18.76 34.87 -3.45
N GLU A 19 19.78 35.67 -3.77
CA GLU A 19 20.95 35.90 -2.90
C GLU A 19 20.58 36.72 -1.64
N TYR A 20 19.61 37.65 -1.71
CA TYR A 20 19.15 38.44 -0.56
C TYR A 20 18.24 37.63 0.39
N VAL A 21 17.41 36.72 -0.13
CA VAL A 21 16.54 35.84 0.68
C VAL A 21 17.31 34.65 1.26
N CYS A 22 18.39 34.20 0.61
CA CYS A 22 19.32 33.20 1.16
C CYS A 22 20.47 33.81 2.00
N GLY A 23 20.40 35.10 2.30
CA GLY A 23 21.40 35.84 3.06
C GLY A 23 21.62 35.23 4.44
N LYS A 24 22.76 34.56 4.62
CA LYS A 24 23.23 33.88 5.84
C LYS A 24 22.14 33.03 6.50
N GLN A 25 22.01 31.77 6.08
CA GLN A 25 21.31 30.77 6.89
C GLN A 25 22.02 30.63 8.24
N THR A 26 21.61 31.45 9.21
CA THR A 26 21.84 31.17 10.61
C THR A 26 21.12 29.87 10.90
N GLU A 27 21.78 28.94 11.61
CA GLU A 27 21.11 27.74 12.08
C GLU A 27 19.74 28.10 12.69
N PRO A 28 18.67 27.39 12.31
CA PRO A 28 17.34 27.65 12.84
C PRO A 28 17.39 27.75 14.37
N THR A 29 16.77 28.79 14.93
CA THR A 29 16.83 29.13 16.37
C THR A 29 16.44 27.96 17.28
N ILE A 30 15.61 27.04 16.79
CA ILE A 30 15.20 25.85 17.51
C ILE A 30 16.36 24.89 17.84
N PHE A 31 17.42 24.86 17.03
CA PHE A 31 18.61 24.03 17.30
C PHE A 31 19.49 24.61 18.41
N LYS A 32 19.24 25.85 18.83
CA LYS A 32 19.93 26.47 19.98
C LYS A 32 19.26 26.14 21.31
N LEU A 33 18.11 25.46 21.29
CA LEU A 33 17.43 25.04 22.50
C LEU A 33 18.11 23.78 23.08
N PRO A 34 18.25 23.68 24.41
CA PRO A 34 18.59 22.43 25.06
C PRO A 34 17.61 21.31 24.67
N GLU A 35 18.13 20.09 24.56
CA GLU A 35 17.35 18.91 24.15
C GLU A 35 16.10 18.70 25.04
N CYS A 36 16.20 18.97 26.34
CA CYS A 36 15.06 18.88 27.26
C CYS A 36 13.90 19.82 26.87
N LEU A 37 14.18 21.04 26.42
CA LEU A 37 13.15 21.97 25.94
C LEU A 37 12.53 21.50 24.62
N ILE A 38 13.34 20.87 23.75
CA ILE A 38 12.84 20.26 22.51
C ILE A 38 11.86 19.13 22.84
N TYR A 39 12.15 18.28 23.84
CA TYR A 39 11.21 17.26 24.31
C TYR A 39 9.94 17.86 24.91
N GLU A 40 10.03 18.91 25.71
CA GLU A 40 8.85 19.57 26.29
C GLU A 40 7.96 20.18 25.20
N ILE A 41 8.55 20.88 24.22
CA ILE A 41 7.82 21.35 23.04
C ILE A 41 7.17 20.17 22.33
N PHE A 42 7.92 19.11 22.07
CA PHE A 42 7.43 17.92 21.37
C PHE A 42 6.23 17.29 22.09
N LYS A 43 6.24 17.19 23.43
CA LYS A 43 5.12 16.64 24.22
C LYS A 43 3.83 17.41 24.03
N LEU A 44 3.90 18.74 23.92
CA LEU A 44 2.77 19.66 23.76
C LEU A 44 2.15 19.62 22.36
N LEU A 45 2.87 19.11 21.36
CA LEU A 45 2.37 19.05 19.99
C LEU A 45 1.21 18.05 19.82
N SER A 46 0.28 18.39 18.93
CA SER A 46 -0.73 17.46 18.45
C SER A 46 -0.06 16.26 17.78
N PRO A 47 -0.73 15.10 17.65
CA PRO A 47 -0.07 13.94 17.05
C PRO A 47 0.40 14.17 15.60
N VAL A 48 -0.33 14.96 14.80
CA VAL A 48 0.08 15.29 13.43
C VAL A 48 1.30 16.22 13.45
N ASP A 49 1.29 17.23 14.32
CA ASP A 49 2.39 18.18 14.42
C ASP A 49 3.66 17.53 14.98
N LYS A 50 3.53 16.53 15.88
CA LYS A 50 4.65 15.67 16.30
C LYS A 50 5.33 15.04 15.08
N VAL A 51 4.58 14.40 14.19
CA VAL A 51 5.17 13.77 13.00
C VAL A 51 5.77 14.80 12.05
N CYS A 52 5.08 15.91 11.78
CA CYS A 52 5.62 16.98 10.95
C CYS A 52 6.92 17.55 11.51
N PHE A 53 6.96 17.78 12.84
CA PHE A 53 8.15 18.23 13.55
C PHE A 53 9.30 17.25 13.40
N THR A 54 9.03 15.96 13.64
CA THR A 54 10.04 14.91 13.49
C THR A 54 10.55 14.77 12.05
N LEU A 55 9.70 14.97 11.05
CA LEU A 55 10.07 14.91 9.62
C LEU A 55 10.76 16.18 9.10
N SER A 56 10.76 17.28 9.86
CA SER A 56 11.34 18.55 9.42
C SER A 56 12.87 18.50 9.27
N CYS A 57 13.55 17.65 10.05
CA CYS A 57 15.00 17.42 9.90
C CYS A 57 15.43 16.01 10.33
N LYS A 58 16.57 15.55 9.81
CA LYS A 58 17.14 14.22 10.11
C LYS A 58 17.47 14.05 11.59
N LEU A 59 17.91 15.11 12.27
CA LEU A 59 18.23 15.08 13.69
C LEU A 59 16.98 14.71 14.50
N PHE A 60 15.89 15.45 14.33
CA PHE A 60 14.64 15.18 15.04
C PHE A 60 14.07 13.80 14.71
N LEU A 61 14.19 13.35 13.46
CA LEU A 61 13.81 11.98 13.08
C LEU A 61 14.53 10.91 13.91
N ASN A 62 15.81 11.12 14.18
CA ASN A 62 16.63 10.17 14.93
C ASN A 62 16.31 10.20 16.43
N ILE A 63 16.09 11.38 17.03
CA ILE A 63 15.91 11.51 18.49
C ILE A 63 14.45 11.42 18.97
N LEU A 64 13.46 11.76 18.15
CA LEU A 64 12.05 11.89 18.55
C LEU A 64 11.12 10.82 17.93
N SER A 65 11.68 9.70 17.44
CA SER A 65 11.02 8.75 16.53
C SER A 65 9.54 8.49 16.90
N PRO A 66 8.56 8.91 16.07
CA PRO A 66 7.16 8.87 16.46
C PRO A 66 6.61 7.47 16.20
N THR A 67 6.50 6.66 17.24
CA THR A 67 6.06 5.25 17.17
C THR A 67 4.53 5.09 17.17
N SER A 68 3.77 6.03 16.59
CA SER A 68 2.31 5.95 16.62
C SER A 68 1.75 5.11 15.47
N HIS A 69 0.99 4.06 15.84
CA HIS A 69 0.32 3.16 14.90
C HIS A 69 -0.70 3.88 13.99
N GLN A 70 -1.28 5.01 14.43
CA GLN A 70 -2.29 5.76 13.69
C GLN A 70 -1.77 6.42 12.40
N PHE A 71 -0.45 6.53 12.23
CA PHE A 71 0.17 7.07 11.03
C PHE A 71 0.73 5.99 10.11
N LYS A 72 0.69 4.71 10.51
CA LYS A 72 1.12 3.62 9.64
C LYS A 72 0.09 3.40 8.54
N PHE A 73 0.56 3.07 7.34
CA PHE A 73 -0.31 2.55 6.29
C PHE A 73 -0.61 1.09 6.66
N THR A 74 -1.73 0.85 7.32
CA THR A 74 -2.19 -0.51 7.61
C THR A 74 -2.89 -1.05 6.36
N GLY A 75 -2.72 -2.35 6.07
CA GLY A 75 -3.60 -3.05 5.15
C GLY A 75 -4.97 -3.30 5.81
N PRO A 76 -6.06 -3.47 5.06
CA PRO A 76 -7.46 -3.52 5.55
C PRO A 76 -7.68 -4.56 6.66
N PHE A 77 -6.86 -5.60 6.68
CA PHE A 77 -7.00 -6.72 7.61
C PHE A 77 -6.11 -6.63 8.86
N LYS A 78 -5.61 -5.46 9.24
CA LYS A 78 -4.83 -5.29 10.49
C LYS A 78 -5.47 -4.38 11.53
N ALA A 79 -6.36 -3.46 11.16
CA ALA A 79 -7.09 -2.67 12.13
C ALA A 79 -8.38 -3.39 12.52
N GLU A 80 -8.73 -3.28 13.80
CA GLU A 80 -10.05 -3.61 14.34
C GLU A 80 -11.09 -2.55 13.92
N THR A 81 -10.63 -1.42 13.37
CA THR A 81 -11.45 -0.28 12.98
C THR A 81 -11.36 -0.01 11.48
N HIS A 82 -12.48 -0.22 10.78
CA HIS A 82 -12.63 0.09 9.35
C HIS A 82 -12.36 1.58 9.03
N SER A 83 -12.42 2.48 10.03
CA SER A 83 -12.24 3.93 9.89
C SER A 83 -10.83 4.38 9.51
N LEU A 84 -9.80 3.52 9.63
CA LEU A 84 -8.42 3.87 9.25
C LEU A 84 -8.13 3.71 7.74
N TYR A 85 -9.06 3.11 6.99
CA TYR A 85 -8.89 2.79 5.57
C TYR A 85 -9.62 3.74 4.63
N LEU A 86 -10.54 4.52 5.20
CA LEU A 86 -11.36 5.44 4.45
C LEU A 86 -10.59 6.73 4.21
N ASN A 87 -10.94 7.39 3.13
CA ASN A 87 -10.53 8.76 2.82
C ASN A 87 -11.26 9.76 3.75
N TRP A 88 -11.31 9.45 5.05
CA TRP A 88 -12.02 10.20 6.07
C TRP A 88 -11.22 11.45 6.47
N PRO A 89 -11.77 12.66 6.37
CA PRO A 89 -11.04 13.89 6.69
C PRO A 89 -10.55 13.97 8.15
N ALA A 90 -11.26 13.34 9.09
CA ALA A 90 -10.86 13.38 10.50
C ALA A 90 -9.68 12.45 10.83
N ALA A 91 -9.35 11.48 9.96
CA ALA A 91 -8.30 10.51 10.21
C ALA A 91 -6.93 11.22 10.31
N ALA A 92 -6.19 10.96 11.39
CA ALA A 92 -4.91 11.62 11.66
C ALA A 92 -3.91 11.47 10.50
N ARG A 93 -3.89 10.28 9.87
CA ARG A 93 -3.07 10.01 8.68
C ARG A 93 -3.45 10.91 7.49
N ASN A 94 -4.73 11.10 7.20
CA ASN A 94 -5.17 11.92 6.08
C ASN A 94 -4.84 13.40 6.32
N LYS A 95 -5.05 13.89 7.55
CA LYS A 95 -4.60 15.23 7.96
C LYS A 95 -3.09 15.42 7.77
N LEU A 96 -2.29 14.43 8.16
CA LEU A 96 -0.84 14.44 7.96
C LEU A 96 -0.48 14.49 6.47
N LEU A 97 -1.10 13.68 5.62
CA LEU A 97 -0.83 13.69 4.18
C LEU A 97 -1.13 15.05 3.55
N VAL A 98 -2.26 15.65 3.88
CA VAL A 98 -2.63 16.99 3.40
C VAL A 98 -1.62 18.05 3.88
N ARG A 99 -1.15 17.95 5.14
CA ARG A 99 -0.16 18.88 5.69
C ARG A 99 1.22 18.77 5.03
N LEU A 100 1.59 17.58 4.56
CA LEU A 100 2.90 17.32 3.94
C LEU A 100 2.96 17.68 2.45
N GLU A 101 1.88 18.21 1.88
CA GLU A 101 1.86 18.69 0.50
C GLU A 101 2.77 19.91 0.30
N ASN A 102 3.30 20.04 -0.91
CA ASN A 102 4.13 21.17 -1.30
C ASN A 102 4.15 21.32 -2.83
N ALA A 103 5.07 22.13 -3.34
CA ALA A 103 5.24 22.37 -4.78
C ALA A 103 5.61 21.11 -5.58
N ARG A 104 6.13 20.05 -4.95
CA ARG A 104 6.54 18.79 -5.61
C ARG A 104 5.60 17.62 -5.33
N TRP A 105 4.90 17.64 -4.20
CA TRP A 105 4.08 16.51 -3.74
C TRP A 105 2.64 16.92 -3.49
N ALA A 106 1.71 16.07 -3.91
CA ALA A 106 0.26 16.20 -3.71
C ALA A 106 -0.32 14.89 -3.16
N CYS A 107 -1.27 14.98 -2.22
CA CYS A 107 -2.03 13.82 -1.75
C CYS A 107 -3.00 13.33 -2.83
N CYS A 108 -3.12 12.01 -2.96
CA CYS A 108 -4.14 11.34 -3.76
C CYS A 108 -5.13 10.64 -2.84
N CYS A 109 -6.42 10.95 -2.97
CA CYS A 109 -7.49 10.41 -2.15
C CYS A 109 -7.68 8.89 -2.34
N ALA A 110 -7.46 8.38 -3.55
CA ALA A 110 -7.62 6.97 -3.86
C ALA A 110 -6.41 6.13 -3.42
N CYS A 111 -5.20 6.70 -3.48
CA CYS A 111 -3.96 6.02 -3.09
C CYS A 111 -3.62 6.19 -1.60
N LEU A 112 -4.22 7.16 -0.91
CA LEU A 112 -3.91 7.58 0.47
C LEU A 112 -2.39 7.74 0.71
N LYS A 113 -1.74 8.38 -0.26
CA LYS A 113 -0.30 8.63 -0.34
C LYS A 113 -0.02 9.96 -1.03
N LEU A 114 1.17 10.49 -0.78
CA LEU A 114 1.75 11.58 -1.56
C LEU A 114 2.32 11.05 -2.88
N HIS A 115 2.00 11.74 -3.95
CA HIS A 115 2.49 11.50 -5.31
C HIS A 115 3.15 12.78 -5.86
N PRO A 116 4.11 12.66 -6.79
CA PRO A 116 4.62 13.81 -7.53
C PRO A 116 3.47 14.56 -8.20
N ARG A 117 3.49 15.91 -8.17
CA ARG A 117 2.39 16.71 -8.74
C ARG A 117 2.23 16.50 -10.24
N GLU A 118 3.30 16.13 -10.92
CA GLU A 118 3.34 15.84 -12.36
C GLU A 118 2.53 14.60 -12.73
N GLU A 119 2.25 13.71 -11.77
CA GLU A 119 1.37 12.57 -12.00
C GLU A 119 -0.10 13.02 -12.14
N PHE A 120 -0.49 14.16 -11.58
CA PHE A 120 -1.88 14.64 -11.56
C PHE A 120 -2.21 15.48 -12.79
N SER A 121 -3.45 15.38 -13.28
CA SER A 121 -3.95 16.33 -14.27
C SER A 121 -4.17 17.72 -13.65
N CYS A 122 -4.10 18.77 -14.48
CA CYS A 122 -4.39 20.13 -14.03
C CYS A 122 -5.78 20.25 -13.38
N LYS A 123 -6.78 19.55 -13.93
CA LYS A 123 -8.14 19.50 -13.37
C LYS A 123 -8.15 18.85 -11.98
N SER A 124 -7.42 17.74 -11.80
CA SER A 124 -7.33 17.05 -10.51
C SER A 124 -6.64 17.92 -9.45
N LEU A 125 -5.60 18.67 -9.81
CA LEU A 125 -4.92 19.58 -8.88
C LEU A 125 -5.77 20.78 -8.43
N GLN A 126 -6.83 21.12 -9.17
CA GLN A 126 -7.80 22.14 -8.78
C GLN A 126 -8.80 21.62 -7.74
N SER A 127 -8.99 20.30 -7.64
CA SER A 127 -9.85 19.69 -6.62
C SER A 127 -9.20 19.67 -5.23
N PRO A 128 -10.00 19.66 -4.16
CA PRO A 128 -9.50 19.51 -2.79
C PRO A 128 -8.59 18.28 -2.62
N PRO A 129 -7.61 18.31 -1.70
CA PRO A 129 -6.66 17.21 -1.47
C PRO A 129 -7.28 15.82 -1.23
N LEU A 130 -8.44 15.76 -0.59
CA LEU A 130 -9.16 14.53 -0.30
C LEU A 130 -10.18 14.15 -1.37
N GLU A 131 -10.26 14.88 -2.48
CA GLU A 131 -11.14 14.53 -3.60
C GLU A 131 -10.35 14.18 -4.86
N ARG A 132 -9.12 14.69 -4.96
CA ARG A 132 -8.28 14.52 -6.14
C ARG A 132 -7.59 13.16 -6.23
N ARG A 133 -7.41 12.72 -7.47
CA ARG A 133 -6.75 11.45 -7.81
C ARG A 133 -5.50 11.71 -8.65
N CYS A 134 -4.42 10.99 -8.38
CA CYS A 134 -3.22 11.08 -9.21
C CYS A 134 -3.48 10.59 -10.64
N MET A 135 -4.36 9.61 -10.84
CA MET A 135 -4.82 9.20 -12.16
C MET A 135 -6.26 8.70 -12.08
N TYR A 136 -6.91 8.51 -13.23
CA TYR A 136 -8.32 8.09 -13.30
C TYR A 136 -8.59 6.81 -12.48
N ASN A 137 -7.85 5.74 -12.79
CA ASN A 137 -7.92 4.43 -12.13
C ASN A 137 -6.95 4.31 -10.93
N ALA A 138 -6.69 5.41 -10.22
CA ALA A 138 -5.89 5.36 -9.00
C ALA A 138 -6.60 4.55 -7.90
N GLY A 139 -5.84 3.83 -7.10
CA GLY A 139 -6.39 3.03 -6.00
C GLY A 139 -5.34 2.17 -5.30
N ILE A 140 -5.82 1.36 -4.35
CA ILE A 140 -5.01 0.46 -3.54
C ILE A 140 -5.55 -0.95 -3.71
N VAL A 141 -4.66 -1.87 -4.04
CA VAL A 141 -4.91 -3.31 -4.10
C VAL A 141 -4.39 -3.95 -2.83
N ASP A 142 -5.22 -4.74 -2.17
CA ASP A 142 -4.86 -5.53 -1.00
C ASP A 142 -4.79 -7.02 -1.41
N LEU A 143 -3.64 -7.66 -1.17
CA LEU A 143 -3.46 -9.10 -1.44
C LEU A 143 -3.60 -9.93 -0.15
N CYS A 144 -3.09 -9.40 0.96
CA CYS A 144 -3.24 -9.99 2.29
C CYS A 144 -3.13 -8.91 3.38
N PRO A 145 -3.34 -9.26 4.67
CA PRO A 145 -3.25 -8.30 5.79
C PRO A 145 -1.96 -7.51 5.91
N CYS A 146 -0.86 -8.06 5.43
CA CYS A 146 0.44 -7.42 5.55
C CYS A 146 0.91 -6.78 4.23
N LEU A 147 0.09 -6.87 3.16
CA LEU A 147 0.52 -6.59 1.80
C LEU A 147 -0.55 -5.82 1.00
N SER A 148 -0.25 -4.54 0.79
CA SER A 148 -1.12 -3.56 0.12
C SER A 148 -0.28 -2.66 -0.79
N PHE A 149 -0.75 -2.42 -2.02
CA PHE A 149 0.01 -1.73 -3.05
C PHE A 149 -0.80 -0.66 -3.76
N THR A 150 -0.15 0.42 -4.15
CA THR A 150 -0.68 1.33 -5.19
C THR A 150 -0.14 0.94 -6.56
N PHE A 151 -0.65 1.56 -7.62
CA PHE A 151 -0.14 1.34 -8.98
C PHE A 151 1.39 1.53 -9.07
N ARG A 152 1.95 2.53 -8.36
CA ARG A 152 3.40 2.78 -8.36
C ARG A 152 4.19 1.64 -7.71
N ASP A 153 3.61 1.02 -6.68
CA ASP A 153 4.18 -0.18 -6.05
C ASP A 153 4.10 -1.36 -7.04
N ARG A 154 3.02 -1.49 -7.82
CA ARG A 154 2.90 -2.48 -8.91
C ARG A 154 3.97 -2.30 -9.98
N SER A 155 4.20 -1.09 -10.49
CA SER A 155 5.25 -0.85 -11.50
C SER A 155 6.64 -1.23 -10.99
N ARG A 156 6.89 -1.08 -9.68
CA ARG A 156 8.14 -1.53 -9.05
C ARG A 156 8.21 -3.06 -8.99
N LEU A 157 7.13 -3.76 -8.65
CA LEU A 157 7.06 -5.22 -8.67
C LEU A 157 7.31 -5.78 -10.07
N VAL A 158 6.69 -5.19 -11.10
CA VAL A 158 6.95 -5.59 -12.49
C VAL A 158 8.42 -5.42 -12.83
N LYS A 159 9.04 -4.30 -12.47
CA LYS A 159 10.47 -4.10 -12.68
C LYS A 159 11.30 -5.16 -11.96
N LEU A 160 10.98 -5.46 -10.70
CA LEU A 160 11.66 -6.50 -9.93
C LEU A 160 11.55 -7.86 -10.60
N LEU A 161 10.37 -8.25 -11.09
CA LEU A 161 10.18 -9.51 -11.83
C LEU A 161 10.98 -9.56 -13.13
N LYS A 162 11.03 -8.45 -13.89
CA LYS A 162 11.84 -8.35 -15.12
C LYS A 162 13.34 -8.38 -14.83
N ASP A 163 13.78 -7.77 -13.73
CA ASP A 163 15.18 -7.83 -13.28
C ASP A 163 15.51 -9.23 -12.75
N ALA A 164 14.56 -9.89 -12.10
CA ALA A 164 14.68 -11.27 -11.63
C ALA A 164 14.93 -12.22 -12.80
N ALA A 165 14.05 -12.24 -13.80
CA ALA A 165 14.18 -13.05 -15.01
C ALA A 165 15.51 -12.87 -15.78
N LYS A 166 16.28 -11.81 -15.50
CA LYS A 166 17.62 -11.54 -16.06
C LYS A 166 18.77 -11.97 -15.12
N GLY A 167 18.48 -12.66 -14.03
CA GLY A 167 19.45 -13.03 -12.98
C GLY A 167 19.91 -11.88 -12.09
N ALA A 168 19.22 -10.73 -12.09
CA ALA A 168 19.64 -9.52 -11.36
C ALA A 168 18.84 -9.26 -10.06
N ALA A 169 17.86 -10.10 -9.73
CA ALA A 169 16.89 -9.91 -8.64
C ALA A 169 17.53 -9.60 -7.27
N SER A 170 18.57 -10.37 -6.90
CA SER A 170 19.16 -10.38 -5.56
C SER A 170 19.74 -9.01 -5.15
N LYS A 171 20.09 -8.15 -6.13
CA LYS A 171 20.67 -6.82 -5.87
C LYS A 171 19.64 -5.69 -5.72
N SER A 172 18.37 -5.92 -6.03
CA SER A 172 17.35 -4.85 -6.20
C SER A 172 16.27 -4.80 -5.11
N ILE A 173 16.24 -5.78 -4.19
CA ILE A 173 15.21 -5.87 -3.13
C ILE A 173 15.49 -4.84 -2.04
N THR A 174 14.82 -3.68 -2.12
CA THR A 174 14.81 -2.67 -1.04
C THR A 174 13.97 -3.12 0.16
N ASP A 175 14.13 -2.48 1.33
CA ASP A 175 13.54 -2.91 2.63
C ASP A 175 12.05 -3.25 2.62
N ARG A 176 11.22 -2.53 1.85
CA ARG A 176 9.77 -2.82 1.75
C ARG A 176 9.49 -4.15 1.04
N TRP A 177 10.33 -4.53 0.09
CA TRP A 177 10.16 -5.71 -0.76
C TRP A 177 10.85 -6.95 -0.19
N ARG A 178 11.56 -6.84 0.94
CA ARG A 178 12.12 -7.99 1.68
C ARG A 178 11.08 -9.00 2.17
N LYS A 179 9.79 -8.64 2.12
CA LYS A 179 8.68 -9.56 2.37
C LYS A 179 8.49 -10.59 1.25
N PHE A 180 9.14 -10.38 0.12
CA PHE A 180 9.17 -11.30 -1.00
C PHE A 180 10.51 -12.01 -1.05
N HIS A 181 10.45 -13.29 -1.39
CA HIS A 181 11.59 -14.03 -1.90
C HIS A 181 11.35 -14.39 -3.37
N VAL A 182 12.43 -14.54 -4.12
CA VAL A 182 12.35 -14.93 -5.54
C VAL A 182 12.28 -16.44 -5.61
N THR A 183 11.40 -16.97 -6.44
CA THR A 183 11.29 -18.41 -6.72
C THR A 183 11.20 -18.65 -8.22
N LEU A 184 11.42 -19.90 -8.62
CA LEU A 184 11.06 -20.39 -9.95
C LEU A 184 9.61 -20.87 -9.92
N THR A 185 8.82 -20.38 -10.86
CA THR A 185 7.44 -20.80 -11.15
C THR A 185 7.40 -21.45 -12.54
N ASP A 186 6.31 -22.12 -12.86
CA ASP A 186 6.14 -22.77 -14.18
C ASP A 186 6.21 -21.75 -15.33
N ASP A 187 5.84 -20.48 -15.08
CA ASP A 187 5.90 -19.36 -16.02
C ASP A 187 7.22 -18.56 -15.95
N GLY A 188 8.23 -19.06 -15.22
CA GLY A 188 9.53 -18.41 -15.02
C GLY A 188 9.73 -17.85 -13.61
N GLU A 189 10.58 -16.84 -13.43
CA GLU A 189 10.84 -16.30 -12.08
C GLU A 189 9.64 -15.51 -11.52
N GLY A 190 9.23 -15.85 -10.31
CA GLY A 190 8.14 -15.22 -9.56
C GLY A 190 8.60 -14.66 -8.22
N LEU A 191 7.78 -13.80 -7.63
CA LEU A 191 7.95 -13.29 -6.27
C LEU A 191 6.94 -13.97 -5.36
N VAL A 192 7.43 -14.58 -4.29
CA VAL A 192 6.59 -15.28 -3.30
C VAL A 192 6.57 -14.52 -1.99
N HIS A 193 5.39 -14.41 -1.42
CA HIS A 193 5.18 -13.87 -0.09
C HIS A 193 4.34 -14.84 0.73
N GLU A 194 4.81 -15.16 1.92
CA GLU A 194 4.11 -16.00 2.88
C GLU A 194 3.76 -15.20 4.13
N CYS A 195 2.55 -15.40 4.64
CA CYS A 195 2.15 -14.89 5.94
C CYS A 195 1.05 -15.76 6.57
N SER A 196 0.78 -15.51 7.86
CA SER A 196 -0.30 -16.17 8.57
C SER A 196 -1.28 -15.14 9.14
N ILE A 197 -2.56 -15.50 9.15
CA ILE A 197 -3.66 -14.71 9.70
C ILE A 197 -4.18 -15.49 10.91
N THR A 198 -3.91 -14.96 12.10
CA THR A 198 -4.21 -15.59 13.40
C THR A 198 -4.98 -14.58 14.27
N ARG A 199 -6.24 -14.35 13.93
CA ARG A 199 -7.12 -13.40 14.64
C ARG A 199 -8.32 -14.07 15.31
N ASP A 200 -8.39 -15.39 15.21
CA ASP A 200 -9.40 -16.23 15.82
C ASP A 200 -8.67 -17.40 16.48
N ASP A 201 -9.08 -17.77 17.70
CA ASP A 201 -8.43 -18.83 18.47
C ASP A 201 -8.68 -20.23 17.85
N TYR A 202 -9.68 -20.35 16.97
CA TYR A 202 -10.12 -21.60 16.37
C TYR A 202 -9.84 -21.67 14.87
N VAL A 203 -9.52 -20.54 14.23
CA VAL A 203 -9.24 -20.47 12.80
C VAL A 203 -7.94 -19.74 12.56
N TRP A 204 -7.00 -20.42 11.91
CA TRP A 204 -5.79 -19.79 11.39
C TRP A 204 -5.67 -20.04 9.91
N THR A 205 -5.21 -19.03 9.17
CA THR A 205 -5.06 -19.11 7.72
C THR A 205 -3.62 -18.83 7.34
N HIS A 206 -2.98 -19.81 6.72
CA HIS A 206 -1.71 -19.60 6.05
C HIS A 206 -1.98 -19.08 4.63
N VAL A 207 -1.21 -18.08 4.21
CA VAL A 207 -1.38 -17.39 2.93
C VAL A 207 -0.06 -17.39 2.21
N GLU A 208 -0.02 -18.06 1.07
CA GLU A 208 1.10 -18.03 0.12
C GLU A 208 0.65 -17.27 -1.13
N ILE A 209 1.32 -16.16 -1.44
CA ILE A 209 1.05 -15.33 -2.62
C ILE A 209 2.21 -15.49 -3.58
N LYS A 210 1.93 -15.88 -4.82
CA LYS A 210 2.86 -15.87 -5.94
C LYS A 210 2.49 -14.74 -6.89
N LEU A 211 3.45 -13.89 -7.20
CA LEU A 211 3.37 -12.83 -8.20
C LEU A 211 4.24 -13.19 -9.39
N TYR A 212 3.69 -13.06 -10.60
CA TYR A 212 4.42 -13.34 -11.83
C TYR A 212 3.87 -12.48 -12.98
N LEU A 213 4.64 -12.42 -14.06
CA LEU A 213 4.20 -11.77 -15.31
C LEU A 213 3.67 -12.84 -16.25
N SER A 214 2.45 -12.66 -16.71
CA SER A 214 1.92 -13.47 -17.83
C SER A 214 2.69 -13.20 -19.12
N THR A 215 2.47 -14.06 -20.12
CA THR A 215 3.01 -13.91 -21.49
C THR A 215 2.75 -12.54 -22.12
N TYR A 216 1.68 -11.84 -21.72
CA TYR A 216 1.31 -10.51 -22.20
C TYR A 216 1.76 -9.36 -21.28
N GLU A 217 2.72 -9.60 -20.39
CA GLU A 217 3.21 -8.65 -19.39
C GLU A 217 2.14 -8.09 -18.41
N HIS A 218 1.01 -8.78 -18.27
CA HIS A 218 0.08 -8.51 -17.16
C HIS A 218 0.64 -9.10 -15.87
N LEU A 219 0.59 -8.31 -14.80
CA LEU A 219 0.92 -8.82 -13.47
C LEU A 219 -0.24 -9.68 -12.98
N ARG A 220 0.05 -10.94 -12.62
CA ARG A 220 -0.93 -11.85 -12.03
C ARG A 220 -0.50 -12.24 -10.62
N THR A 221 -1.49 -12.64 -9.83
CA THR A 221 -1.28 -13.24 -8.52
C THR A 221 -2.05 -14.53 -8.41
N ASP A 222 -1.38 -15.55 -7.90
CA ASP A 222 -2.02 -16.76 -7.39
C ASP A 222 -1.81 -16.81 -5.89
N THR A 223 -2.90 -16.83 -5.14
CA THR A 223 -2.89 -16.84 -3.68
C THR A 223 -3.48 -18.14 -3.18
N ARG A 224 -2.65 -18.95 -2.52
CA ARG A 224 -3.11 -20.15 -1.82
C ARG A 224 -3.46 -19.76 -0.39
N TYR A 225 -4.73 -19.97 -0.02
CA TYR A 225 -5.21 -19.88 1.35
C TYR A 225 -5.34 -21.31 1.90
N THR A 226 -4.53 -21.64 2.90
CA THR A 226 -4.68 -22.88 3.67
C THR A 226 -5.32 -22.52 5.00
N ILE A 227 -6.61 -22.80 5.11
CA ILE A 227 -7.45 -22.48 6.26
C ILE A 227 -7.49 -23.72 7.16
N HIS A 228 -6.97 -23.58 8.37
CA HIS A 228 -7.01 -24.62 9.37
C HIS A 228 -8.06 -24.27 10.43
N MET A 229 -8.85 -25.28 10.79
CA MET A 229 -9.93 -25.16 11.76
C MET A 229 -9.62 -26.08 12.93
N ASN A 230 -9.49 -25.52 14.13
CA ASN A 230 -9.39 -26.29 15.35
C ASN A 230 -10.70 -26.12 16.14
N PRO A 231 -11.62 -27.08 16.08
CA PRO A 231 -12.92 -26.96 16.75
C PRO A 231 -12.83 -26.89 18.29
N GLY A 232 -11.68 -27.20 18.89
CA GLY A 232 -11.57 -27.37 20.34
C GLY A 232 -12.32 -28.60 20.85
N PRO A 233 -12.10 -29.01 22.11
CA PRO A 233 -12.59 -30.29 22.63
C PRO A 233 -14.12 -30.39 22.76
N ASN A 234 -14.85 -29.25 22.74
CA ASN A 234 -16.28 -29.19 23.04
C ASN A 234 -17.18 -28.74 21.87
N ARG A 235 -16.65 -28.49 20.67
CA ARG A 235 -17.49 -28.28 19.48
C ARG A 235 -17.48 -29.52 18.61
N VAL A 236 -18.63 -30.16 18.49
CA VAL A 236 -18.89 -31.08 17.39
C VAL A 236 -18.71 -30.27 16.11
N VAL A 237 -17.73 -30.65 15.28
CA VAL A 237 -17.63 -30.16 13.90
C VAL A 237 -18.90 -30.64 13.21
N SER A 238 -19.96 -29.84 13.25
CA SER A 238 -21.01 -30.04 12.27
C SER A 238 -20.35 -29.77 10.92
N ASN A 239 -20.53 -30.67 9.95
CA ASN A 239 -20.11 -30.47 8.56
C ASN A 239 -20.85 -29.28 7.89
N ASN A 240 -21.35 -28.33 8.68
CA ASN A 240 -22.11 -27.19 8.24
C ASN A 240 -21.18 -25.97 8.19
N PRO A 241 -20.64 -25.62 7.01
CA PRO A 241 -19.74 -24.47 6.85
C PRO A 241 -20.38 -23.14 7.27
N LYS A 242 -21.71 -23.08 7.45
CA LYS A 242 -22.44 -21.92 7.96
C LYS A 242 -22.05 -21.50 9.39
N GLN A 243 -21.39 -22.36 10.17
CA GLN A 243 -20.93 -22.03 11.53
C GLN A 243 -19.51 -21.41 11.56
N LEU A 244 -18.80 -21.40 10.42
CA LEU A 244 -17.49 -20.79 10.28
C LEU A 244 -17.63 -19.32 9.87
N ARG A 245 -18.04 -18.48 10.82
CA ARG A 245 -17.82 -17.03 10.68
C ARG A 245 -16.68 -16.64 11.60
N PRO A 246 -15.42 -16.82 11.16
CA PRO A 246 -14.31 -16.29 11.93
C PRO A 246 -14.52 -14.79 12.13
N ASN A 247 -14.01 -14.24 13.22
CA ASN A 247 -14.06 -12.79 13.49
C ASN A 247 -13.24 -11.96 12.47
N THR A 248 -12.71 -12.60 11.44
CA THR A 248 -11.98 -12.00 10.33
C THR A 248 -12.61 -12.25 8.98
N ASN A 249 -12.93 -11.16 8.31
CA ASN A 249 -13.19 -11.16 6.89
C ASN A 249 -11.85 -11.33 6.16
N ILE A 250 -11.66 -12.44 5.45
CA ILE A 250 -10.58 -12.60 4.48
C ILE A 250 -11.21 -12.37 3.11
N PHE A 251 -10.61 -11.55 2.26
CA PHE A 251 -11.18 -11.23 0.95
C PHE A 251 -10.30 -11.85 -0.13
N ALA A 252 -10.90 -12.64 -1.01
CA ALA A 252 -10.26 -13.17 -2.21
C ALA A 252 -10.02 -12.04 -3.24
N CYS A 253 -10.97 -11.11 -3.30
CA CYS A 253 -10.89 -9.84 -4.02
C CYS A 253 -11.75 -8.80 -3.30
N PRO A 254 -11.71 -7.51 -3.70
CA PRO A 254 -12.52 -6.47 -3.05
C PRO A 254 -14.03 -6.75 -3.01
N HIS A 255 -14.52 -7.66 -3.85
CA HIS A 255 -15.94 -7.97 -4.01
C HIS A 255 -16.38 -9.28 -3.33
N ILE A 256 -15.43 -10.15 -2.98
CA ILE A 256 -15.71 -11.50 -2.48
C ILE A 256 -14.99 -11.72 -1.16
N GLU A 257 -15.78 -11.81 -0.10
CA GLU A 257 -15.35 -12.36 1.19
C GLU A 257 -15.23 -13.88 1.05
N LEU A 258 -14.06 -14.40 1.38
CA LEU A 258 -13.59 -15.75 1.08
C LEU A 258 -14.42 -16.80 1.81
N PHE A 259 -14.65 -16.67 3.12
CA PHE A 259 -15.36 -17.70 3.90
C PHE A 259 -16.83 -17.81 3.50
N GLY A 260 -17.49 -16.67 3.30
CA GLY A 260 -18.86 -16.59 2.81
C GLY A 260 -19.02 -17.19 1.42
N HIS A 261 -17.99 -17.09 0.57
CA HIS A 261 -18.00 -17.69 -0.77
C HIS A 261 -17.73 -19.20 -0.74
N ILE A 262 -16.74 -19.67 0.03
CA ILE A 262 -16.48 -21.11 0.23
C ILE A 262 -17.75 -21.83 0.71
N THR A 263 -18.45 -21.23 1.69
CA THR A 263 -19.70 -21.79 2.23
C THR A 263 -20.77 -21.92 1.14
N LYS A 264 -20.83 -20.99 0.18
CA LYS A 264 -21.78 -21.03 -0.95
C LYS A 264 -21.40 -22.12 -1.95
N ILE A 265 -20.14 -22.20 -2.38
CA ILE A 265 -19.66 -23.22 -3.31
C ILE A 265 -20.02 -24.62 -2.78
N GLN A 266 -19.70 -24.88 -1.50
CA GLN A 266 -19.98 -26.16 -0.86
C GLN A 266 -21.47 -26.50 -0.72
N SER A 267 -22.36 -25.50 -0.63
CA SER A 267 -23.79 -25.75 -0.39
C SER A 267 -24.66 -25.70 -1.64
N TRP A 268 -24.23 -25.06 -2.72
CA TRP A 268 -25.06 -24.81 -3.90
C TRP A 268 -24.54 -25.48 -5.18
N ASN A 269 -23.36 -26.12 -5.15
CA ASN A 269 -22.76 -26.75 -6.33
C ASN A 269 -22.79 -25.80 -7.55
N THR A 270 -22.45 -24.53 -7.31
CA THR A 270 -22.62 -23.45 -8.29
C THR A 270 -21.62 -23.58 -9.43
N GLU A 271 -22.06 -23.23 -10.64
CA GLU A 271 -21.28 -23.29 -11.88
C GLU A 271 -20.19 -22.19 -11.99
N TYR A 272 -20.16 -21.21 -11.08
CA TYR A 272 -19.29 -20.04 -11.19
C TYR A 272 -18.35 -19.87 -9.99
N ASP A 273 -17.11 -20.26 -10.20
CA ASP A 273 -15.99 -20.10 -9.25
C ASP A 273 -15.21 -18.79 -9.50
N TYR A 274 -15.90 -17.73 -9.92
CA TYR A 274 -15.25 -16.44 -10.19
C TYR A 274 -16.09 -15.20 -9.88
N CYS A 275 -15.41 -14.08 -9.66
CA CYS A 275 -16.00 -12.77 -9.46
C CYS A 275 -16.40 -12.12 -10.79
N VAL A 276 -17.70 -11.86 -11.00
CA VAL A 276 -18.17 -11.19 -12.23
C VAL A 276 -17.63 -9.77 -12.44
N ARG A 277 -17.24 -9.07 -11.38
CA ARG A 277 -16.74 -7.68 -11.45
C ARG A 277 -15.27 -7.60 -11.86
N CYS A 278 -14.41 -8.38 -11.20
CA CYS A 278 -12.96 -8.31 -11.39
C CYS A 278 -12.33 -9.56 -11.98
N ARG A 279 -13.15 -10.56 -12.33
CA ARG A 279 -12.74 -11.85 -12.91
C ARG A 279 -11.75 -12.65 -12.06
N THR A 280 -11.69 -12.36 -10.75
CA THR A 280 -10.95 -13.20 -9.79
C THR A 280 -11.53 -14.60 -9.77
N GLN A 281 -10.69 -15.62 -9.97
CA GLN A 281 -11.07 -17.03 -9.93
C GLN A 281 -10.75 -17.62 -8.54
N LEU A 282 -11.54 -18.58 -8.10
CA LEU A 282 -11.43 -19.24 -6.79
C LEU A 282 -11.62 -20.74 -6.95
N ASP A 283 -10.54 -21.51 -6.86
CA ASP A 283 -10.60 -22.97 -6.99
C ASP A 283 -10.42 -23.64 -5.62
N LEU A 284 -11.36 -24.53 -5.25
CA LEU A 284 -11.19 -25.40 -4.09
C LEU A 284 -10.20 -26.51 -4.44
N LEU A 285 -9.12 -26.61 -3.65
CA LEU A 285 -8.10 -27.61 -3.87
C LEU A 285 -8.51 -28.97 -3.26
N PRO A 286 -8.19 -30.09 -3.93
CA PRO A 286 -8.58 -31.44 -3.50
C PRO A 286 -7.92 -31.87 -2.18
N GLU A 287 -6.86 -31.18 -1.75
CA GLU A 287 -6.16 -31.39 -0.48
C GLU A 287 -7.01 -31.00 0.75
N SER A 288 -8.22 -30.49 0.54
CA SER A 288 -9.14 -30.13 1.62
C SER A 288 -9.62 -31.37 2.39
N CYS A 289 -9.50 -31.33 3.71
CA CYS A 289 -9.94 -32.38 4.63
C CYS A 289 -10.84 -31.81 5.74
N GLN A 290 -11.28 -32.65 6.68
CA GLN A 290 -12.31 -32.29 7.66
C GLN A 290 -12.00 -31.03 8.49
N ASN A 291 -10.71 -30.73 8.71
CA ASN A 291 -10.25 -29.59 9.52
C ASN A 291 -9.35 -28.62 8.74
N MET A 292 -9.26 -28.78 7.41
CA MET A 292 -8.40 -27.96 6.58
C MET A 292 -9.05 -27.72 5.21
N ILE A 293 -9.18 -26.45 4.82
CA ILE A 293 -9.66 -26.08 3.49
C ILE A 293 -8.55 -25.34 2.77
N SER A 294 -8.23 -25.79 1.56
CA SER A 294 -7.24 -25.16 0.70
C SER A 294 -7.95 -24.51 -0.49
N VAL A 295 -7.72 -23.22 -0.70
CA VAL A 295 -8.33 -22.45 -1.80
C VAL A 295 -7.25 -21.74 -2.59
N LEU A 296 -7.28 -21.87 -3.90
CA LEU A 296 -6.45 -21.09 -4.81
C LEU A 296 -7.26 -19.90 -5.33
N VAL A 297 -6.70 -18.70 -5.23
CA VAL A 297 -7.33 -17.47 -5.72
C VAL A 297 -6.42 -16.82 -6.75
N SER A 298 -6.90 -16.76 -7.98
CA SER A 298 -6.16 -16.17 -9.10
C SER A 298 -6.73 -14.79 -9.46
N ARG A 299 -5.85 -13.79 -9.54
CA ARG A 299 -6.22 -12.40 -9.86
C ARG A 299 -5.31 -11.86 -10.93
N ALA A 300 -5.89 -11.14 -11.88
CA ALA A 300 -5.15 -10.31 -12.82
C ALA A 300 -5.12 -8.87 -12.29
N LEU A 301 -3.92 -8.31 -12.15
CA LEU A 301 -3.67 -6.99 -11.57
C LEU A 301 -3.35 -5.94 -12.65
N GLY A 302 -3.73 -6.19 -13.89
CA GLY A 302 -3.55 -5.27 -15.02
C GLY A 302 -2.17 -5.29 -15.67
N THR A 303 -2.05 -4.50 -16.73
CA THR A 303 -0.81 -4.29 -17.52
C THR A 303 0.21 -3.52 -16.71
N SER A 304 1.47 -3.44 -17.11
CA SER A 304 2.44 -2.54 -16.43
C SER A 304 2.39 -1.08 -16.87
N SER A 305 1.60 -0.74 -17.90
CA SER A 305 1.58 0.58 -18.53
C SER A 305 0.94 1.64 -17.64
N TRP A 306 1.47 2.86 -17.70
CA TRP A 306 0.84 4.05 -17.12
C TRP A 306 -0.08 4.72 -18.16
N PRO A 307 -1.28 5.19 -17.78
CA PRO A 307 -1.91 5.10 -16.46
C PRO A 307 -2.52 3.70 -16.19
N ALA A 308 -2.98 3.48 -14.95
CA ALA A 308 -3.74 2.31 -14.54
C ALA A 308 -4.90 1.97 -15.49
N ASP A 309 -4.99 0.70 -15.85
CA ASP A 309 -6.08 0.15 -16.65
C ASP A 309 -7.30 -0.19 -15.79
N ILE A 310 -8.38 -0.59 -16.46
CA ILE A 310 -9.64 -0.96 -15.80
C ILE A 310 -9.48 -2.23 -14.94
N GLU A 311 -8.60 -3.14 -15.35
CA GLU A 311 -8.33 -4.38 -14.62
C GLU A 311 -7.73 -4.09 -13.24
N TRP A 312 -6.75 -3.18 -13.16
CA TRP A 312 -6.25 -2.67 -11.90
C TRP A 312 -7.35 -2.03 -11.04
N ASN A 313 -8.18 -1.16 -11.64
CA ASN A 313 -9.24 -0.46 -10.92
C ASN A 313 -10.23 -1.45 -10.28
N ASN A 314 -10.60 -2.49 -11.02
CA ASN A 314 -11.52 -3.53 -10.53
C ASN A 314 -10.93 -4.36 -9.38
N GLN A 315 -9.61 -4.34 -9.19
CA GLN A 315 -8.94 -5.01 -8.07
C GLN A 315 -8.67 -4.08 -6.88
N CYS A 316 -8.92 -2.78 -7.03
CA CYS A 316 -8.75 -1.82 -5.95
C CYS A 316 -9.88 -1.95 -4.93
N ARG A 317 -9.56 -1.68 -3.66
CA ARG A 317 -10.58 -1.54 -2.63
C ARG A 317 -11.51 -0.37 -2.97
N GLU A 318 -12.79 -0.54 -2.64
CA GLU A 318 -13.74 0.55 -2.73
C GLU A 318 -13.37 1.63 -1.69
N VAL A 319 -13.32 2.88 -2.15
CA VAL A 319 -13.12 4.04 -1.27
C VAL A 319 -14.49 4.65 -1.10
N GLU A 320 -15.11 4.43 0.06
CA GLU A 320 -16.31 5.17 0.43
C GLU A 320 -15.92 6.64 0.67
N TYR A 321 -16.64 7.54 0.01
CA TYR A 321 -16.50 8.99 0.09
C TYR A 321 -17.52 9.55 1.08
#